data_AF-A0A2P6S8Q4-F1
#
_entry.id   AF-A0A2P6S8Q4-F1
#
_cell.length_a   1.000
_cell.length_b   1.000
_cell.length_c   1.000
_cell.angle_alpha   90.00
_cell.angle_beta   90.00
_cell.angle_gamma   90.00
#
_symmetry.space_group_name_H-M   'P 1'
#
loop_
_entity.id
_entity.type
_entity.pdbx_description
1 polymer ?
#
loop_
_entity_poly.entity_id
_entity_poly.type
_entity_poly.pdbx_seq_one_letter_code
_entity_poly.pdbx_strand_id
1 'polypeptide(L)'
;MDHLKSLDSRTLLILVISEIVESCRAHDYTDVVLVHEHRGKPDGLIVCHLPYGPTAYFQLCNVVSRHDIKDKKAMGTVAQAYPHLIINNFTTKLGERTANILKHLFPVPKPDTKRIITFLNEQDYISFRHHIYDEPGGPKSIELKEIGPRFELKLFKFRFVSLHSHDVCY
;
A
#
# COMPACT_ATOMS: atom_id res chain seq x y z
N MET A 1 20.16 -38.75 8.68
CA MET A 1 20.49 -37.33 8.44
C MET A 1 19.79 -36.88 7.15
N ASP A 2 18.48 -37.16 7.02
CA ASP A 2 17.73 -37.03 5.75
C ASP A 2 16.24 -36.65 5.96
N HIS A 3 15.90 -35.92 7.02
CA HIS A 3 14.53 -35.44 7.24
C HIS A 3 14.25 -34.01 6.73
N LEU A 4 15.23 -33.35 6.09
CA LEU A 4 15.11 -31.97 5.60
C LEU A 4 14.86 -31.83 4.09
N LYS A 5 14.74 -32.93 3.33
CA LYS A 5 14.72 -32.89 1.85
C LYS A 5 13.33 -32.87 1.20
N SER A 6 12.29 -32.44 1.91
CA SER A 6 10.96 -32.28 1.28
C SER A 6 10.12 -31.22 2.00
N LEU A 7 10.68 -30.04 2.25
CA LEU A 7 9.82 -28.88 2.43
C LEU A 7 9.40 -28.40 1.03
N ASP A 8 8.11 -28.49 0.74
CA ASP A 8 7.50 -27.85 -0.41
C ASP A 8 7.93 -26.37 -0.46
N SER A 9 8.14 -25.82 -1.66
CA SER A 9 8.54 -24.41 -1.86
C SER A 9 7.58 -23.44 -1.16
N ARG A 10 6.33 -23.86 -0.96
CA ARG A 10 5.30 -23.14 -0.18
C ARG A 10 5.65 -23.05 1.31
N THR A 11 6.10 -24.15 1.91
CA THR A 11 6.50 -24.21 3.32
C THR A 11 7.77 -23.39 3.56
N LEU A 12 8.69 -23.37 2.59
CA LEU A 12 9.88 -22.52 2.64
C LEU A 12 9.53 -21.03 2.62
N LEU A 13 8.63 -20.59 1.72
CA LEU A 13 8.19 -19.20 1.67
C LEU A 13 7.51 -18.75 2.98
N ILE A 14 6.71 -19.65 3.56
CA ILE A 14 6.02 -19.43 4.83
C ILE A 14 7.00 -19.19 5.98
N LEU A 15 8.07 -19.98 6.07
CA LEU A 15 9.09 -19.85 7.12
C LEU A 15 9.87 -18.53 6.99
N VAL A 16 10.21 -18.14 5.76
CA VAL A 16 10.95 -16.90 5.50
C VAL A 16 10.14 -15.66 5.89
N ILE A 17 8.83 -15.65 5.64
CA ILE A 17 7.98 -14.49 5.98
C ILE A 17 7.87 -14.32 7.50
N SER A 18 7.76 -15.40 8.27
CA SER A 18 7.76 -15.29 9.74
C SER A 18 9.06 -14.70 10.28
N GLU A 19 10.21 -15.12 9.76
CA GLU A 19 11.51 -14.59 10.17
C GLU A 19 11.66 -13.09 9.82
N ILE A 20 11.19 -12.68 8.65
CA ILE A 20 11.17 -11.26 8.26
C ILE A 20 10.31 -10.45 9.21
N VAL A 21 9.10 -10.93 9.52
CA VAL A 21 8.17 -10.23 10.41
C VAL A 21 8.74 -10.15 11.83
N GLU A 22 9.34 -11.21 12.35
CA GLU A 22 10.00 -11.21 13.67
C GLU A 22 11.18 -10.24 13.71
N SER A 23 12.00 -10.22 12.66
CA SER A 23 13.08 -9.24 12.52
C SER A 23 12.54 -7.80 12.47
N CYS A 24 11.46 -7.54 11.73
CA CYS A 24 10.82 -6.24 11.70
C CYS A 24 10.28 -5.81 13.08
N ARG A 25 9.70 -6.74 13.84
CA ARG A 25 9.27 -6.47 15.22
C ARG A 25 10.45 -6.16 16.14
N ALA A 26 11.57 -6.87 16.00
CA ALA A 26 12.77 -6.65 16.82
C ALA A 26 13.46 -5.30 16.56
N HIS A 27 13.22 -4.69 15.40
CA HIS A 27 13.77 -3.40 15.00
C HIS A 27 12.74 -2.25 15.03
N ASP A 28 11.61 -2.44 15.71
CA ASP A 28 10.57 -1.43 15.91
C ASP A 28 9.97 -0.83 14.61
N TYR A 29 9.86 -1.64 13.55
CA TYR A 29 9.10 -1.23 12.36
C TYR A 29 7.59 -1.18 12.68
N THR A 30 6.90 -0.20 12.11
CA THR A 30 5.45 -0.01 12.31
C THR A 30 4.62 -0.91 11.39
N ASP A 31 5.12 -1.16 10.17
CA ASP A 31 4.35 -1.78 9.10
C ASP A 31 5.24 -2.65 8.22
N VAL A 32 4.68 -3.76 7.73
CA VAL A 32 5.24 -4.58 6.66
C VAL A 32 4.27 -4.59 5.50
N VAL A 33 4.77 -4.23 4.32
CA VAL A 33 4.01 -4.25 3.07
C VAL A 33 4.62 -5.29 2.13
N LEU A 34 3.86 -6.32 1.80
CA LEU A 34 4.26 -7.34 0.82
C LEU A 34 3.50 -7.14 -0.48
N VAL A 35 4.23 -7.17 -1.59
CA VAL A 35 3.66 -7.08 -2.94
C VAL A 35 3.83 -8.44 -3.61
N HIS A 36 2.74 -8.99 -4.12
CA HIS A 36 2.75 -10.15 -5.00
C HIS A 36 2.74 -9.70 -6.46
N GLU A 37 3.44 -10.44 -7.31
CA GLU A 37 3.44 -10.24 -8.74
C GLU A 37 3.23 -11.53 -9.51
N HIS A 38 2.58 -11.41 -10.66
CA HIS A 38 2.46 -12.46 -11.64
C HIS A 38 2.93 -11.96 -13.00
N ARG A 39 3.97 -12.61 -13.56
CA ARG A 39 4.55 -12.27 -14.88
C ARG A 39 4.92 -10.79 -15.02
N GLY A 40 5.56 -10.23 -13.98
CA GLY A 40 6.01 -8.83 -13.96
C GLY A 40 4.89 -7.79 -13.77
N LYS A 41 3.67 -8.23 -13.42
CA LYS A 41 2.56 -7.34 -13.06
C LYS A 41 2.14 -7.58 -11.60
N PRO A 42 2.16 -6.54 -10.74
CA PRO A 42 1.64 -6.64 -9.39
C PRO A 42 0.15 -6.98 -9.38
N ASP A 43 -0.25 -7.95 -8.57
CA ASP A 43 -1.63 -8.46 -8.48
C ASP A 43 -2.13 -8.60 -7.03
N GLY A 44 -1.24 -8.59 -6.04
CA GLY A 44 -1.58 -8.64 -4.62
C GLY A 44 -0.78 -7.65 -3.78
N LEU A 45 -1.43 -7.11 -2.76
CA LEU A 45 -0.81 -6.25 -1.75
C LEU A 45 -1.28 -6.68 -0.36
N ILE A 46 -0.34 -6.93 0.55
CA ILE A 46 -0.64 -7.28 1.94
C ILE A 46 -0.03 -6.20 2.82
N VAL A 47 -0.85 -5.61 3.70
CA VAL A 47 -0.43 -4.60 4.66
C VAL A 47 -0.60 -5.18 6.06
N CYS A 48 0.49 -5.29 6.81
CA CYS A 48 0.53 -5.83 8.16
C CYS A 48 1.05 -4.75 9.12
N HIS A 49 0.20 -4.32 10.04
CA HIS A 49 0.59 -3.42 11.14
C HIS A 49 1.29 -4.23 12.24
N LEU A 50 2.42 -3.74 12.73
CA LEU A 50 3.21 -4.34 13.81
C LEU A 50 3.07 -3.51 15.10
N PRO A 51 3.38 -4.09 16.28
CA PRO A 51 3.81 -5.48 16.52
C PRO A 51 2.65 -6.50 16.51
N TYR A 52 1.43 -6.09 16.86
CA TYR A 52 0.23 -6.94 16.94
C TYR A 52 -0.98 -6.32 16.22
N GLY A 53 -0.71 -5.54 15.18
CA GLY A 53 -1.74 -4.84 14.43
C GLY A 53 -2.49 -5.74 13.43
N PRO A 54 -3.53 -5.21 12.79
CA PRO A 54 -4.29 -5.94 11.80
C PRO A 54 -3.50 -6.18 10.51
N THR A 55 -3.88 -7.23 9.80
CA THR A 55 -3.41 -7.53 8.45
C THR A 55 -4.55 -7.38 7.45
N ALA A 56 -4.36 -6.57 6.43
CA ALA A 56 -5.29 -6.37 5.32
C ALA A 56 -4.70 -6.91 4.02
N TYR A 57 -5.50 -7.68 3.28
CA TYR A 57 -5.11 -8.26 2.01
C TYR A 57 -5.95 -7.65 0.90
N PHE A 58 -5.25 -7.12 -0.09
CA PHE A 58 -5.82 -6.43 -1.23
C PHE A 58 -5.41 -7.13 -2.52
N GLN A 59 -6.37 -7.25 -3.42
CA GLN A 59 -6.09 -7.55 -4.81
C GLN A 59 -5.78 -6.22 -5.53
N LEU A 60 -4.71 -6.19 -6.31
CA LEU A 60 -4.35 -5.07 -7.16
C LEU A 60 -4.99 -5.25 -8.54
N CYS A 61 -5.70 -4.21 -8.97
CA CYS A 61 -6.35 -4.13 -10.27
C CYS A 61 -5.85 -2.88 -11.01
N ASN A 62 -5.91 -2.92 -12.34
CA ASN A 62 -5.66 -1.76 -13.21
C ASN A 62 -4.33 -1.02 -12.90
N VAL A 63 -3.29 -1.80 -12.60
CA VAL A 63 -1.97 -1.27 -12.23
C VAL A 63 -1.30 -0.63 -13.45
N VAL A 64 -1.03 0.65 -13.35
CA VAL A 64 -0.17 1.42 -14.26
C VAL A 64 1.06 1.81 -13.46
N SER A 65 2.21 1.23 -13.83
CA SER A 65 3.46 1.55 -13.16
C SER A 65 3.87 3.00 -13.45
N ARG A 66 4.67 3.60 -12.56
CA ARG A 66 5.21 4.94 -12.79
C ARG A 66 5.99 5.04 -14.10
N HIS A 67 6.61 3.94 -14.53
CA HIS A 67 7.38 3.86 -15.77
C HIS A 67 6.51 3.77 -17.03
N ASP A 68 5.21 3.59 -16.91
CA ASP A 68 4.29 3.50 -18.06
C ASP A 68 3.44 4.76 -18.25
N ILE A 69 3.54 5.73 -17.34
CA ILE A 69 2.81 6.99 -17.42
C ILE A 69 3.39 7.84 -18.56
N LYS A 70 2.52 8.36 -19.42
CA LYS A 70 2.84 8.96 -20.73
C LYS A 70 3.72 10.22 -20.63
N ASP A 71 3.78 10.87 -19.46
CA ASP A 71 4.45 12.16 -19.27
C ASP A 71 5.85 12.07 -18.63
N LYS A 72 6.62 11.03 -18.97
CA LYS A 72 7.98 10.77 -18.44
C LYS A 72 8.92 11.99 -18.42
N LYS A 73 8.78 12.90 -19.38
CA LYS A 73 9.61 14.12 -19.50
C LYS A 73 9.21 15.23 -18.50
N ALA A 74 7.95 15.27 -18.07
CA ALA A 74 7.48 16.18 -17.02
C ALA A 74 7.62 15.56 -15.61
N MET A 75 7.80 14.24 -15.54
CA MET A 75 8.01 13.49 -14.31
C MET A 75 9.44 13.65 -13.79
N GLY A 76 9.72 14.82 -13.21
CA GLY A 76 10.96 15.05 -12.47
C GLY A 76 11.11 14.16 -11.22
N THR A 77 12.10 14.47 -10.40
CA THR A 77 12.31 13.82 -9.10
C THR A 77 11.08 14.01 -8.21
N VAL A 78 10.54 12.93 -7.66
CA VAL A 78 9.40 13.00 -6.72
C VAL A 78 9.90 13.58 -5.40
N ALA A 79 9.28 14.67 -4.96
CA ALA A 79 9.56 15.26 -3.66
C ALA A 79 9.30 14.23 -2.55
N GLN A 80 10.27 14.08 -1.64
CA GLN A 80 10.17 13.18 -0.48
C GLN A 80 9.35 13.78 0.67
N ALA A 81 8.66 14.91 0.43
CA ALA A 81 7.76 15.50 1.41
C ALA A 81 6.64 14.51 1.79
N TYR A 82 6.22 14.60 3.04
CA TYR A 82 5.10 13.82 3.56
C TYR A 82 3.80 14.27 2.88
N PRO A 83 3.00 13.35 2.32
CA PRO A 83 1.83 13.70 1.53
C PRO A 83 0.61 14.04 2.41
N HIS A 84 -0.22 14.97 1.95
CA HIS A 84 -1.59 15.05 2.40
C HIS A 84 -2.39 13.85 1.90
N LEU A 85 -3.20 13.28 2.77
CA LEU A 85 -4.04 12.12 2.46
C LEU A 85 -5.49 12.55 2.28
N ILE A 86 -6.08 12.17 1.15
CA ILE A 86 -7.51 12.29 0.89
C ILE A 86 -8.10 10.89 0.97
N ILE A 87 -8.96 10.64 1.95
CA ILE A 87 -9.67 9.37 2.12
C ILE A 87 -11.15 9.66 1.92
N ASN A 88 -11.72 9.19 0.81
CA ASN A 88 -13.10 9.50 0.43
C ASN A 88 -13.97 8.24 0.29
N ASN A 89 -15.24 8.34 0.69
CA ASN A 89 -16.27 7.29 0.59
C ASN A 89 -16.01 6.00 1.41
N PHE A 90 -15.32 6.10 2.55
CA PHE A 90 -15.16 5.00 3.51
C PHE A 90 -16.18 5.12 4.66
N THR A 91 -17.46 4.91 4.36
CA THR A 91 -18.58 5.20 5.29
C THR A 91 -18.97 4.03 6.19
N THR A 92 -18.61 2.80 5.84
CA THR A 92 -18.94 1.61 6.63
C THR A 92 -17.91 1.38 7.73
N LYS A 93 -18.25 0.64 8.80
CA LYS A 93 -17.29 0.28 9.87
C LYS A 93 -16.05 -0.47 9.34
N LEU A 94 -16.23 -1.31 8.32
CA LEU A 94 -15.11 -1.98 7.66
C LEU A 94 -14.30 -0.96 6.85
N GLY A 95 -14.98 -0.09 6.10
CA GLY A 95 -14.36 1.01 5.37
C GLY A 95 -13.52 1.90 6.26
N GLU A 96 -14.03 2.36 7.40
CA GLU A 96 -13.30 3.16 8.38
C GLU A 96 -12.04 2.44 8.89
N ARG A 97 -12.11 1.12 9.13
CA ARG A 97 -10.94 0.32 9.54
C ARG A 97 -9.91 0.22 8.42
N THR A 98 -10.35 -0.03 7.19
CA THR A 98 -9.47 -0.07 6.02
C THR A 98 -8.82 1.29 5.76
N ALA A 99 -9.59 2.37 5.88
CA ALA A 99 -9.10 3.74 5.81
C ALA A 99 -8.03 4.01 6.87
N ASN A 100 -8.27 3.59 8.12
CA ASN A 100 -7.29 3.74 9.20
C ASN A 100 -5.98 2.99 8.88
N ILE A 101 -6.06 1.76 8.37
CA ILE A 101 -4.86 0.98 7.99
C ILE A 101 -4.07 1.70 6.91
N LEU A 102 -4.74 2.19 5.86
CA LEU A 102 -4.10 2.90 4.75
C LEU A 102 -3.54 4.26 5.19
N LYS A 103 -4.20 4.94 6.14
CA LYS A 103 -3.78 6.24 6.68
C LYS A 103 -2.47 6.13 7.46
N HIS A 104 -2.35 5.12 8.32
CA HIS A 104 -1.18 4.97 9.21
C HIS A 104 0.09 4.52 8.48
N LEU A 105 -0.01 4.11 7.21
CA LEU A 105 1.17 3.88 6.35
C LEU A 105 1.95 5.15 6.04
N PHE A 106 1.36 6.34 6.26
CA PHE A 106 2.01 7.60 5.95
C PHE A 106 2.16 8.47 7.21
N PRO A 107 3.30 9.18 7.33
CA PRO A 107 3.51 10.13 8.41
C PRO A 107 2.63 11.37 8.25
N VAL A 108 2.48 12.12 9.34
CA VAL A 108 1.69 13.36 9.36
C VAL A 108 2.37 14.44 8.49
N PRO A 109 1.67 15.00 7.50
CA PRO A 109 2.24 16.02 6.62
C PRO A 109 2.36 17.37 7.31
N LYS A 110 3.30 18.20 6.84
CA LYS A 110 3.33 19.62 7.18
C LYS A 110 2.25 20.38 6.39
N PRO A 111 1.76 21.54 6.86
CA PRO A 111 0.71 22.29 6.16
C PRO A 111 1.12 22.83 4.78
N ASP A 112 2.41 22.95 4.49
CA ASP A 112 2.99 23.55 3.29
C ASP A 112 3.29 22.53 2.18
N THR A 113 2.96 21.24 2.38
CA THR A 113 3.30 20.22 1.39
C THR A 113 2.35 20.21 0.21
N LYS A 114 2.90 20.20 -1.00
CA LYS A 114 2.10 20.15 -2.25
C LYS A 114 1.73 18.74 -2.72
N ARG A 115 2.17 17.72 -1.99
CA ARG A 115 2.03 16.31 -2.38
C ARG A 115 0.73 15.75 -1.81
N ILE A 116 -0.07 15.12 -2.66
CA ILE A 116 -1.37 14.55 -2.29
C ILE A 116 -1.45 13.09 -2.73
N ILE A 117 -1.90 12.25 -1.81
CA ILE A 117 -2.31 10.87 -2.09
C ILE A 117 -3.80 10.75 -1.85
N THR A 118 -4.51 10.18 -2.81
CA THR A 118 -5.95 9.99 -2.75
C THR A 118 -6.27 8.51 -2.73
N PHE A 119 -7.06 8.11 -1.72
CA PHE A 119 -7.78 6.85 -1.64
C PHE A 119 -9.27 7.15 -1.80
N LEU A 120 -9.83 6.81 -2.96
CA LEU A 120 -11.24 6.99 -3.26
C LEU A 120 -11.90 5.62 -3.33
N ASN A 121 -12.87 5.36 -2.46
CA ASN A 121 -13.66 4.13 -2.52
C ASN A 121 -14.89 4.31 -3.44
N GLU A 122 -14.99 3.49 -4.47
CA GLU A 122 -16.14 3.44 -5.38
C GLU A 122 -16.49 1.97 -5.65
N GLN A 123 -17.70 1.54 -5.28
CA GLN A 123 -18.17 0.16 -5.47
C GLN A 123 -17.20 -0.92 -4.90
N ASP A 124 -16.62 -0.67 -3.73
CA ASP A 124 -15.61 -1.50 -3.06
C ASP A 124 -14.24 -1.60 -3.79
N TYR A 125 -14.05 -0.81 -4.84
CA TYR A 125 -12.75 -0.56 -5.46
C TYR A 125 -12.16 0.73 -4.89
N ILE A 126 -11.02 0.60 -4.23
CA ILE A 126 -10.28 1.73 -3.68
C ILE A 126 -9.28 2.20 -4.74
N SER A 127 -9.63 3.26 -5.45
CA SER A 127 -8.74 3.94 -6.39
C SER A 127 -7.63 4.67 -5.65
N PHE A 128 -6.39 4.27 -5.89
CA PHE A 128 -5.19 4.97 -5.45
C PHE A 128 -4.71 5.92 -6.54
N ARG A 129 -4.50 7.20 -6.19
CA ARG A 129 -3.86 8.18 -7.08
C ARG A 129 -2.86 9.02 -6.30
N HIS A 130 -1.79 9.41 -6.97
CA HIS A 130 -0.70 10.17 -6.38
C HIS A 130 -0.35 11.38 -7.23
N HIS A 131 -0.64 12.56 -6.68
CA HIS A 131 -0.54 13.84 -7.37
C HIS A 131 0.35 14.83 -6.60
N ILE A 132 0.86 15.81 -7.32
CA ILE A 132 1.29 17.10 -6.79
C ILE A 132 0.32 18.14 -7.31
N TYR A 133 -0.08 19.08 -6.46
CA TYR A 133 -0.86 20.23 -6.91
C TYR A 133 0.03 21.48 -7.02
N ASP A 134 -0.34 22.38 -7.92
CA ASP A 134 0.25 23.71 -8.00
C ASP A 134 -0.84 24.78 -8.10
N GLU A 135 -0.51 26.00 -7.68
CA GLU A 135 -1.46 27.12 -7.60
C GLU A 135 -0.98 28.32 -8.43
N PRO A 136 -0.92 28.21 -9.78
CA PRO A 136 -0.26 29.21 -10.62
C PRO A 136 -0.92 30.60 -10.58
N GLY A 137 -2.22 30.67 -10.32
CA GLY A 137 -3.02 31.89 -10.17
C GLY A 137 -3.60 32.08 -8.76
N GLY A 138 -3.02 31.42 -7.76
CA GLY A 138 -3.46 31.47 -6.36
C GLY A 138 -4.48 30.39 -5.97
N PRO A 139 -5.11 30.51 -4.78
CA PRO A 139 -5.83 29.40 -4.12
C PRO A 139 -7.03 28.81 -4.88
N LYS A 140 -7.53 29.50 -5.92
CA LYS A 140 -8.66 29.04 -6.74
C LYS A 140 -8.25 28.34 -8.03
N SER A 141 -7.00 28.46 -8.44
CA SER A 141 -6.49 27.77 -9.63
C SER A 141 -5.63 26.59 -9.17
N ILE A 142 -6.24 25.43 -8.94
CA ILE A 142 -5.51 24.24 -8.53
C ILE A 142 -5.27 23.39 -9.78
N GLU A 143 -4.00 23.17 -10.12
CA GLU A 143 -3.61 22.25 -11.19
C GLU A 143 -2.99 20.99 -10.57
N LEU A 144 -3.53 19.82 -10.93
CA LEU A 144 -3.01 18.53 -10.46
C LEU A 144 -2.10 17.91 -11.52
N LYS A 145 -0.92 17.50 -11.09
CA LYS A 145 0.06 16.75 -11.89
C LYS A 145 0.26 15.39 -11.27
N GLU A 146 0.08 14.35 -12.06
CA GLU A 146 0.25 12.99 -11.57
C GLU A 146 1.71 12.58 -11.56
N ILE A 147 2.14 11.95 -10.46
CA ILE A 147 3.55 11.63 -10.22
C ILE A 147 3.84 10.19 -9.78
N GLY A 148 2.81 9.41 -9.44
CA GLY A 148 2.96 8.06 -8.94
C GLY A 148 2.14 7.05 -9.74
N PRO A 149 2.24 5.75 -9.39
CA PRO A 149 1.48 4.71 -10.06
C PRO A 149 -0.03 4.88 -9.85
N ARG A 150 -0.81 4.34 -10.78
CA ARG A 150 -2.26 4.19 -10.66
C ARG A 150 -2.57 2.75 -10.39
N PHE A 151 -3.46 2.48 -9.45
CA PHE A 151 -4.04 1.16 -9.29
C PHE A 151 -5.33 1.27 -8.49
N GLU A 152 -6.06 0.17 -8.49
CA GLU A 152 -7.23 -0.05 -7.65
C GLU A 152 -6.92 -1.19 -6.69
N LEU A 153 -7.34 -1.02 -5.44
CA LEU A 153 -7.25 -2.03 -4.41
C LEU A 153 -8.65 -2.58 -4.15
N LYS A 154 -8.78 -3.90 -4.10
CA LYS A 154 -9.98 -4.56 -3.61
C LYS A 154 -9.66 -5.36 -2.37
N LEU A 155 -10.21 -4.96 -1.23
CA LEU A 155 -10.04 -5.70 0.03
C LEU A 155 -10.80 -7.03 -0.08
N PHE A 156 -10.12 -8.16 0.09
CA PHE A 156 -10.76 -9.48 0.05
C PHE A 156 -10.59 -10.27 1.36
N LYS A 157 -9.60 -9.92 2.20
CA LYS A 157 -9.40 -10.57 3.49
C LYS A 157 -8.87 -9.57 4.52
N PHE A 158 -9.38 -9.70 5.74
CA PHE A 158 -9.02 -8.86 6.87
C PHE A 158 -8.82 -9.73 8.12
N ARG A 159 -7.70 -9.53 8.82
CA ARG A 159 -7.39 -10.22 10.08
C ARG A 159 -7.00 -9.20 11.14
N PHE A 160 -7.37 -9.48 12.39
CA PHE A 160 -7.01 -8.64 13.55
C PHE A 160 -5.61 -8.92 14.11
N VAL A 161 -4.87 -9.84 13.51
CA VAL A 161 -3.56 -10.29 13.97
C VAL A 161 -2.55 -10.03 12.86
N SER A 162 -1.31 -9.75 13.26
CA SER A 162 -0.17 -9.61 12.35
C SER A 162 0.08 -10.91 11.60
N LEU A 163 0.72 -10.83 10.44
CA LEU A 163 1.12 -12.01 9.66
C LEU A 163 1.93 -13.00 10.51
N HIS A 164 1.46 -14.24 10.53
CA HIS A 164 2.19 -15.41 11.00
C HIS A 164 2.34 -16.42 9.87
N SER A 165 3.21 -17.40 10.05
CA SER A 165 3.54 -18.45 9.08
C SER A 165 2.30 -19.12 8.45
N HIS A 166 1.20 -19.31 9.19
CA HIS A 166 -0.01 -19.94 8.67
C HIS A 166 -0.91 -19.03 7.79
N ASP A 167 -0.56 -17.75 7.61
CA ASP A 167 -1.47 -16.75 7.03
C ASP A 167 -1.22 -16.41 5.55
N VAL A 168 -0.18 -16.98 4.94
CA VAL A 168 0.22 -16.73 3.54
C VAL A 168 -0.35 -17.77 2.57
N CYS A 169 -1.14 -18.73 3.06
CA CYS A 169 -1.80 -19.72 2.20
C CYS A 169 -2.95 -19.09 1.40
N TYR A 170 -2.79 -19.04 0.07
CA TYR A 170 -3.86 -18.90 -0.92
C TYR A 170 -4.28 -20.29 -1.42
#